data_AF-K2L0F1-F1
#
_entry.id   AF-K2L0F1-F1
#
_cell.length_a   1.000
_cell.length_b   1.000
_cell.length_c   1.000
_cell.angle_alpha   90.00
_cell.angle_beta   90.00
_cell.angle_gamma   90.00
#
_symmetry.space_group_name_H-M   'P 1'
#
loop_
_entity.id
_entity.type
_entity.pdbx_description
1 polymer ?
#
loop_
_entity_poly.entity_id
_entity_poly.type
_entity_poly.pdbx_seq_one_letter_code
_entity_poly.pdbx_strand_id
1 'polypeptide(L)'
;MSVVKTIPEVIEKGVKVDNNGRMAIEYKNIRVGINGDWYSEKLPNKWVISSYEIHNSESEPPSLLMAQLQGVGLGTPKLTEPNPTTKKLNKE
;
A
#
# COMPACT_ATOMS: atom_id res chain seq x y z
N MET A 1 -2.23 17.30 -1.75
CA MET A 1 -1.24 16.98 -0.69
C MET A 1 -0.06 16.28 -1.34
N SER A 2 1.19 16.63 -1.00
CA SER A 2 2.37 16.01 -1.62
C SER A 2 2.95 14.97 -0.66
N VAL A 3 3.05 13.72 -1.12
CA VAL A 3 3.58 12.58 -0.34
C VAL A 3 4.99 12.86 0.18
N VAL A 4 5.85 13.44 -0.66
CA VAL A 4 7.25 13.75 -0.28
C VAL A 4 7.31 14.73 0.89
N LYS A 5 6.32 15.62 1.01
CA LYS A 5 6.27 16.61 2.09
C LYS A 5 5.77 16.03 3.42
N THR A 6 5.07 14.90 3.40
CA THR A 6 4.48 14.30 4.62
C THR A 6 5.41 13.27 5.26
N ILE A 7 6.25 12.61 4.48
CA ILE A 7 7.20 11.59 4.95
C ILE A 7 8.08 12.10 6.11
N PRO A 8 8.72 13.29 6.05
CA PRO A 8 9.55 13.76 7.16
C PRO A 8 8.79 13.86 8.48
N GLU A 9 7.54 14.33 8.45
CA GLU A 9 6.70 14.43 9.66
C GLU A 9 6.35 13.05 10.21
N VAL A 10 6.03 12.08 9.33
CA VAL A 10 5.73 10.70 9.76
C VAL A 10 6.95 10.06 10.41
N ILE A 11 8.15 10.25 9.85
CA ILE A 11 9.40 9.72 10.43
C ILE A 11 9.71 10.36 11.78
N GLU A 12 9.48 11.67 11.93
CA GLU A 12 9.77 12.40 13.15
C GLU A 12 8.81 12.09 14.30
N LYS A 13 7.51 11.97 14.00
CA LYS A 13 6.44 11.88 15.01
C LYS A 13 5.77 10.50 15.11
N GLY A 14 6.02 9.63 14.16
CA GLY A 14 5.37 8.33 14.09
C GLY A 14 5.95 7.29 15.04
N VAL A 15 5.26 6.16 15.11
CA VAL A 15 5.64 5.00 15.92
C VAL A 15 6.15 3.90 15.00
N LYS A 16 7.29 3.29 15.37
CA LYS A 16 7.80 2.11 14.68
C LYS A 16 6.87 0.93 14.93
N VAL A 17 6.43 0.28 13.85
CA VAL A 17 5.67 -0.96 13.86
C VAL A 17 6.47 -2.05 13.15
N ASP A 18 6.55 -3.23 13.74
CA ASP A 18 7.16 -4.42 13.14
C ASP A 18 6.14 -5.55 13.12
N ASN A 19 5.92 -6.13 11.94
CA ASN A 19 5.07 -7.30 11.77
C ASN A 19 5.81 -8.33 10.91
N ASN A 20 6.41 -9.34 11.55
CA ASN A 20 7.17 -10.41 10.93
C ASN A 20 8.25 -9.90 9.94
N GLY A 21 8.99 -8.86 10.32
CA GLY A 21 10.07 -8.29 9.50
C GLY A 21 9.59 -7.23 8.50
N ARG A 22 8.29 -6.95 8.43
CA ARG A 22 7.76 -5.79 7.71
C ARG A 22 7.73 -4.59 8.64
N MET A 23 8.79 -3.78 8.59
CA MET A 23 8.89 -2.57 9.38
C MET A 23 8.19 -1.39 8.70
N ALA A 24 7.49 -0.59 9.50
CA ALA A 24 6.89 0.64 9.06
C ALA A 24 6.93 1.70 10.17
N ILE A 25 6.70 2.96 9.80
CA ILE A 25 6.41 4.04 10.74
C ILE A 25 4.98 4.50 10.50
N GLU A 26 4.17 4.51 11.55
CA GLU A 26 2.77 4.91 11.51
C GLU A 26 2.55 6.22 12.26
N TYR A 27 1.82 7.15 11.63
CA TYR A 27 1.44 8.41 12.24
C TYR A 27 0.10 8.87 11.69
N LYS A 28 -0.85 9.14 12.60
CA LYS A 28 -2.25 9.43 12.25
C LYS A 28 -2.82 8.30 11.38
N ASN A 29 -3.25 8.62 10.17
CA ASN A 29 -3.77 7.66 9.21
C ASN A 29 -2.75 7.31 8.11
N ILE A 30 -1.48 7.64 8.28
CA ILE A 30 -0.41 7.39 7.30
C ILE A 30 0.52 6.30 7.80
N ARG A 31 0.91 5.39 6.90
CA ARG A 31 1.93 4.35 7.13
C ARG A 31 3.03 4.47 6.09
N VAL A 32 4.28 4.46 6.53
CA VAL A 32 5.47 4.49 5.67
C VAL A 32 6.25 3.19 5.88
N GLY A 33 6.29 2.34 4.85
CA GLY A 33 7.06 1.09 4.88
C GLY A 33 8.55 1.33 4.68
N ILE A 34 9.39 0.70 5.50
CA ILE A 34 10.85 0.91 5.49
C ILE A 34 11.59 -0.42 5.37
N ASN A 35 12.59 -0.46 4.50
CA ASN A 35 13.44 -1.63 4.31
C ASN A 35 14.93 -1.30 4.48
N GLY A 36 15.69 -2.23 5.06
CA GLY A 36 17.15 -2.13 5.27
C GLY A 36 17.97 -2.75 4.14
N ASP A 37 17.31 -3.31 3.12
CA ASP A 37 17.95 -3.79 1.90
C ASP A 37 17.33 -3.21 0.63
N TRP A 38 18.10 -3.30 -0.45
CA TRP A 38 17.73 -2.90 -1.80
C TRP A 38 18.24 -3.97 -2.78
N TYR A 39 17.36 -4.61 -3.53
CA TYR A 39 17.71 -5.73 -4.44
C TYR A 39 18.61 -6.82 -3.81
N SER A 40 18.34 -7.20 -2.56
CA SER A 40 19.12 -8.18 -1.77
C SER A 40 20.48 -7.68 -1.27
N GLU A 41 20.83 -6.42 -1.51
CA GLU A 41 22.00 -5.79 -0.90
C GLU A 41 21.62 -5.12 0.42
N LYS A 42 22.29 -5.51 1.50
CA LYS A 42 22.12 -4.84 2.80
C LYS A 42 22.69 -3.44 2.72
N LEU A 43 21.93 -2.46 3.19
CA LEU A 43 22.33 -1.07 3.18
C LEU A 43 22.80 -0.64 4.58
N PRO A 44 24.12 -0.60 4.84
CA PRO A 44 24.63 -0.19 6.15
C PRO A 44 24.27 1.27 6.42
N ASN A 45 23.64 1.53 7.57
CA ASN A 45 23.21 2.86 8.03
C ASN A 45 22.28 3.61 7.05
N LYS A 46 21.62 2.91 6.12
CA LYS A 46 20.67 3.51 5.19
C LYS A 46 19.39 2.67 5.15
N TRP A 47 18.30 3.34 4.83
CA TRP A 47 16.97 2.76 4.79
C TRP A 47 16.27 3.21 3.51
N VAL A 48 15.49 2.31 2.92
CA VAL A 48 14.68 2.58 1.74
C VAL A 48 13.23 2.72 2.16
N ILE A 49 12.57 3.76 1.68
CA ILE A 49 11.11 3.86 1.76
C ILE A 49 10.53 2.98 0.65
N SER A 50 9.83 1.92 1.04
CA SER A 50 9.30 0.90 0.13
C SER A 50 7.80 1.06 -0.13
N SER A 51 7.05 1.68 0.79
CA SER A 51 5.63 2.00 0.61
C SER A 51 5.21 3.28 1.33
N TYR A 52 4.14 3.89 0.84
CA TYR A 52 3.43 5.00 1.49
C TYR A 52 1.93 4.77 1.35
N GLU A 53 1.23 4.73 2.47
CA GLU A 53 -0.18 4.36 2.56
C GLU A 53 -0.95 5.40 3.38
N ILE A 54 -2.17 5.73 2.96
CA ILE A 54 -3.11 6.59 3.69
C ILE A 54 -4.38 5.76 3.93
N HIS A 55 -4.70 5.52 5.19
CA HIS A 55 -5.94 4.88 5.60
C HIS A 55 -7.04 5.95 5.66
N ASN A 56 -7.97 5.94 4.71
CA ASN A 56 -9.20 6.70 4.89
C ASN A 56 -10.18 5.83 5.67
N SER A 57 -10.88 6.40 6.65
CA SER A 57 -11.89 5.69 7.45
C SER A 57 -13.03 5.07 6.62
N GLU A 58 -13.11 5.38 5.33
CA GLU A 58 -14.10 4.87 4.37
C GLU A 58 -13.59 3.72 3.47
N SER A 59 -12.30 3.37 3.53
CA SER A 59 -11.75 2.27 2.74
C SER A 59 -10.98 1.33 3.66
N GLU A 60 -11.43 0.07 3.75
CA GLU A 60 -10.75 -1.00 4.50
C GLU A 60 -9.22 -0.96 4.35
N PRO A 61 -8.47 -1.35 5.39
CA PRO A 61 -7.02 -1.37 5.32
C PRO A 61 -6.55 -2.28 4.16
N PRO A 62 -5.56 -1.84 3.36
CA PRO A 62 -5.05 -2.60 2.21
C PRO A 62 -4.36 -3.92 2.58
N SER A 63 -4.38 -4.32 3.86
CA SER A 63 -3.92 -5.63 4.34
C SER A 63 -4.56 -6.81 3.61
N LEU A 64 -5.77 -6.65 3.05
CA LEU A 64 -6.39 -7.70 2.22
C LEU A 64 -5.84 -7.78 0.79
N LEU A 65 -5.37 -6.68 0.20
CA LEU A 65 -4.92 -6.67 -1.20
C LEU A 65 -3.57 -7.38 -1.40
N MET A 66 -2.64 -7.31 -0.45
CA MET A 66 -1.37 -8.05 -0.56
C MET A 66 -1.50 -9.54 -0.21
N ALA A 67 -2.38 -9.91 0.72
CA ALA A 67 -2.62 -11.32 1.05
C ALA A 67 -3.25 -12.08 -0.13
N GLN A 68 -4.10 -11.39 -0.92
CA GLN A 68 -4.65 -11.93 -2.17
C GLN A 68 -3.61 -12.10 -3.29
N LEU A 69 -2.42 -11.49 -3.23
CA LEU A 69 -1.39 -11.69 -4.24
C LEU A 69 -0.37 -12.78 -3.88
N GLN A 70 -0.26 -13.13 -2.60
CA GLN A 70 0.76 -14.07 -2.12
C GLN A 70 0.21 -15.49 -1.86
N GLY A 71 -1.12 -15.68 -1.82
CA GLY A 71 -1.75 -16.97 -1.51
C GLY A 71 -2.45 -17.69 -2.66
N VAL A 72 -2.65 -17.06 -3.82
CA VAL A 72 -3.33 -17.68 -4.96
C VAL A 72 -2.39 -17.84 -6.13
N GLY A 73 -1.99 -19.09 -6.36
CA GLY A 73 -1.55 -19.52 -7.69
C GLY A 73 -2.58 -19.05 -8.71
N LEU A 74 -2.07 -18.49 -9.81
CA LEU A 74 -2.80 -17.90 -10.93
C LEU A 74 -4.26 -18.38 -11.05
N GLY A 75 -5.18 -17.56 -10.55
CA GLY A 75 -6.60 -17.62 -10.85
C GLY A 75 -7.04 -16.28 -11.42
N THR A 76 -7.63 -16.28 -12.62
CA THR A 76 -8.14 -15.09 -13.31
C THR A 76 -9.08 -14.27 -12.40
N PRO A 77 -8.91 -12.93 -12.32
CA PRO A 77 -9.85 -12.08 -11.61
C PRO A 77 -11.25 -12.22 -12.23
N LYS A 78 -12.25 -12.55 -11.41
CA LYS A 78 -13.62 -12.71 -11.87
C LYS A 78 -14.26 -11.34 -12.11
N LEU A 79 -14.06 -10.79 -13.31
CA LEU A 79 -14.77 -9.61 -13.85
C LEU A 79 -16.24 -9.96 -14.20
N THR A 80 -17.04 -10.43 -13.23
CA THR A 80 -18.46 -10.74 -13.47
C THR A 80 -19.41 -9.56 -13.24
N GLU A 81 -18.92 -8.40 -12.83
CA GLU A 81 -19.76 -7.20 -12.73
C GLU A 81 -19.65 -6.36 -14.00
N PRO A 82 -20.78 -6.04 -14.67
CA PRO A 82 -20.75 -5.16 -15.83
C PRO A 82 -20.36 -3.73 -15.42
N ASN A 83 -19.46 -3.14 -16.20
CA ASN A 83 -18.94 -1.78 -16.01
C ASN A 83 -20.10 -0.73 -16.00
N PRO A 84 -20.17 0.18 -15.01
CA PRO A 84 -21.28 1.13 -14.87
C PRO A 84 -21.42 2.12 -16.03
N THR A 85 -20.43 2.22 -16.91
CA THR A 85 -20.42 3.20 -18.01
C THR A 85 -20.70 2.55 -19.36
N THR A 86 -21.91 2.02 -19.56
CA THR A 86 -22.37 1.64 -20.91
C THR A 86 -23.57 2.50 -21.29
N LYS A 87 -23.33 3.59 -22.05
CA LYS A 87 -24.42 4.35 -22.67
C LYS A 87 -25.17 3.43 -23.65
N LYS A 88 -26.49 3.28 -23.48
CA LYS A 88 -27.37 2.50 -24.37
C LYS A 88 -27.20 2.99 -25.82
N LEU A 89 -26.80 2.09 -26.71
CA LEU A 89 -26.88 2.33 -28.16
C LEU A 89 -28.32 2.03 -28.58
N ASN A 90 -29.08 3.07 -28.90
CA ASN A 90 -30.45 2.91 -29.39
C ASN A 90 -30.41 2.32 -30.80
N LYS A 91 -31.21 1.29 -31.08
CA LYS A 91 -31.58 0.88 -32.43
C LYS A 91 -33.08 0.65 -32.49
N GLU A 92 -33.71 1.23 -33.52
CA GLU A 92 -35.04 0.88 -34.03
C GLU A 92 -35.11 -0.59 -34.45
#